data_AF-A0A8J7HVK3-F1
#
_entry.id   AF-A0A8J7HVK3-F1
#
_cell.length_a   1.000
_cell.length_b   1.000
_cell.length_c   1.000
_cell.angle_alpha   90.00
_cell.angle_beta   90.00
_cell.angle_gamma   90.00
#
_symmetry.space_group_name_H-M   'P 1'
#
loop_
_entity.id
_entity.type
_entity.pdbx_description
1 polymer ?
#
loop_
_entity_poly.entity_id
_entity_poly.type
_entity_poly.pdbx_seq_one_letter_code
_entity_poly.pdbx_strand_id
1 'polypeptide(L)'
;MVAKPSELGGIYFKTLTERDDYIRSILNKGLRVLDGQELAVAFDLLLLHPDADNKIGAGVKQIEVRPSRQRTGYNCFWVVREDNPTDDDFSYEKCKSDMARLIGKRRESAYREAIQNQITDYRFVYRESSQSCDHPGCTSNKDIEVDHQHPTFKELVSAFEKEQDNIPTEFEEAVGTIYSKRFRESDRAYGEAWQQYHQQHAVLRLLCKEHNLTRKRKEKS
;
A
#
# COMPACT_ATOMS: atom_id res chain seq x y z
N MET A 1 -1.09 -28.62 -14.65
CA MET A 1 -0.95 -27.16 -14.88
C MET A 1 0.45 -26.77 -14.43
N VAL A 2 1.28 -26.24 -15.32
CA VAL A 2 2.62 -25.76 -14.95
C VAL A 2 2.40 -24.55 -14.05
N ALA A 3 2.93 -24.58 -12.82
CA ALA A 3 2.85 -23.44 -11.91
C ALA A 3 3.52 -22.24 -12.59
N LYS A 4 2.80 -21.12 -12.73
CA LYS A 4 3.40 -19.91 -13.26
C LYS A 4 4.45 -19.43 -12.26
N PRO A 5 5.67 -19.08 -12.72
CA PRO A 5 6.67 -18.50 -11.84
C PRO A 5 6.17 -17.18 -11.24
N SER A 6 6.65 -16.86 -10.04
CA SER A 6 6.25 -15.66 -9.31
C SER A 6 7.46 -14.99 -8.70
N GLU A 7 7.44 -13.66 -8.62
CA GLU A 7 8.48 -12.88 -7.96
C GLU A 7 7.89 -12.18 -6.74
N LEU A 8 8.54 -12.32 -5.58
CA LEU A 8 8.20 -11.57 -4.36
C LEU A 8 9.47 -10.99 -3.75
N GLY A 9 9.42 -9.72 -3.38
CA GLY A 9 10.54 -8.95 -2.85
C GLY A 9 11.77 -8.88 -3.78
N GLY A 10 11.65 -9.25 -5.06
CA GLY A 10 12.81 -9.41 -5.95
C GLY A 10 13.41 -10.83 -5.97
N ILE A 11 12.85 -11.79 -5.23
CA ILE A 11 13.19 -13.21 -5.36
C ILE A 11 12.27 -13.86 -6.38
N TYR A 12 12.88 -14.53 -7.37
CA TYR A 12 12.18 -15.35 -8.34
C TYR A 12 11.94 -16.77 -7.81
N PHE A 13 10.68 -17.20 -7.83
CA PHE A 13 10.25 -18.55 -7.46
C PHE A 13 9.78 -19.29 -8.71
N LYS A 14 10.37 -20.47 -8.98
CA LYS A 14 10.01 -21.31 -10.12
C LYS A 14 8.64 -21.95 -9.94
N THR A 15 8.26 -22.23 -8.69
CA THR A 15 7.00 -22.89 -8.36
C THR A 15 6.32 -22.24 -7.16
N LEU A 16 5.00 -22.42 -7.04
CA LEU A 16 4.25 -22.00 -5.85
C LEU A 16 4.70 -22.74 -4.59
N THR A 17 5.16 -23.99 -4.71
CA THR A 17 5.70 -24.76 -3.58
C THR A 17 6.97 -24.12 -3.04
N GLU A 18 7.93 -23.79 -3.91
CA GLU A 18 9.17 -23.10 -3.53
C GLU A 18 8.89 -21.77 -2.83
N ARG A 19 7.93 -21.01 -3.37
CA ARG A 19 7.46 -19.76 -2.76
C ARG A 19 6.86 -20.00 -1.37
N ASP A 20 5.92 -20.94 -1.25
CA ASP A 20 5.25 -21.23 0.02
C ASP A 20 6.24 -21.76 1.08
N ASP A 21 7.22 -22.57 0.68
CA ASP A 21 8.29 -23.07 1.56
C ASP A 21 9.20 -21.94 2.05
N TYR A 22 9.57 -21.01 1.17
CA TYR A 22 10.32 -19.82 1.57
C TYR A 22 9.53 -18.97 2.58
N ILE A 23 8.24 -18.73 2.31
CA ILE A 23 7.38 -17.97 3.23
C ILE A 23 7.27 -18.66 4.60
N ARG A 24 7.08 -19.99 4.63
CA ARG A 24 7.08 -20.77 5.87
C ARG A 24 8.41 -20.67 6.60
N SER A 25 9.53 -20.66 5.88
CA SER A 25 10.85 -20.50 6.49
C SER A 25 10.97 -19.17 7.23
N ILE A 26 10.40 -18.07 6.70
CA ILE A 26 10.35 -16.76 7.37
C ILE A 26 9.56 -16.87 8.67
N LEU A 27 8.38 -17.49 8.65
CA LEU A 27 7.50 -17.63 9.82
C LEU A 27 8.10 -18.56 10.89
N ASN A 28 8.82 -19.60 10.49
CA ASN A 28 9.42 -20.60 11.37
C ASN A 28 10.70 -20.13 12.08
N LYS A 29 11.35 -19.07 11.57
CA LYS A 29 12.48 -18.41 12.25
C LYS A 29 12.09 -17.71 13.56
N GLY A 30 10.79 -17.59 13.85
CA GLY A 30 10.29 -17.08 15.12
C GLY A 30 9.98 -15.59 15.13
N LEU A 31 9.66 -15.07 16.31
CA LEU A 31 9.10 -13.74 16.50
C LEU A 31 10.17 -12.66 16.31
N ARG A 32 9.94 -11.73 15.38
CA ARG A 32 10.88 -10.64 15.08
C ARG A 32 10.23 -9.59 14.18
N VAL A 33 10.83 -8.40 14.17
CA VAL A 33 10.62 -7.42 13.10
C VAL A 33 11.34 -7.93 11.85
N LEU A 34 10.67 -7.87 10.71
CA LEU A 34 11.26 -8.24 9.43
C LEU A 34 12.06 -7.08 8.86
N ASP A 35 13.18 -7.39 8.23
CA ASP A 35 14.02 -6.45 7.51
C ASP A 35 14.43 -7.02 6.14
N GLY A 36 15.12 -6.17 5.36
CA GLY A 36 15.71 -6.53 4.08
C GLY A 36 14.79 -7.32 3.16
N GLN A 37 15.30 -8.46 2.71
CA GLN A 37 14.65 -9.30 1.70
C GLN A 37 13.36 -9.97 2.21
N GLU A 38 13.30 -10.33 3.49
CA GLU A 38 12.11 -10.97 4.09
C GLU A 38 10.97 -9.97 4.24
N LEU A 39 11.31 -8.72 4.61
CA LEU A 39 10.37 -7.61 4.65
C LEU A 39 9.80 -7.34 3.26
N ALA A 40 10.65 -7.26 2.23
CA ALA A 40 10.21 -7.02 0.85
C ALA A 40 9.23 -8.11 0.37
N VAL A 41 9.49 -9.38 0.70
CA VAL A 41 8.58 -10.50 0.40
C VAL A 41 7.26 -10.36 1.17
N ALA A 42 7.30 -10.07 2.47
CA ALA A 42 6.10 -9.91 3.28
C ALA A 42 5.23 -8.73 2.82
N PHE A 43 5.84 -7.66 2.33
CA PHE A 43 5.12 -6.53 1.74
C PHE A 43 4.44 -6.87 0.43
N ASP A 44 5.11 -7.56 -0.50
CA ASP A 44 4.46 -8.01 -1.73
C ASP A 44 3.28 -8.93 -1.42
N LEU A 45 3.40 -9.80 -0.40
CA LEU A 45 2.26 -10.59 0.09
C LEU A 45 1.14 -9.70 0.62
N LEU A 46 1.45 -8.67 1.42
CA LEU A 46 0.46 -7.73 1.94
C LEU A 46 -0.28 -7.01 0.80
N LEU A 47 0.42 -6.57 -0.24
CA LEU A 47 -0.18 -5.99 -1.46
C LEU A 47 -1.11 -6.96 -2.17
N LEU A 48 -0.82 -8.26 -2.10
CA LEU A 48 -1.69 -9.31 -2.61
C LEU A 48 -2.81 -9.71 -1.64
N HIS A 49 -2.93 -9.10 -0.46
CA HIS A 49 -4.07 -9.41 0.40
C HIS A 49 -5.37 -8.84 -0.21
N PRO A 50 -6.52 -9.55 -0.16
CA PRO A 50 -7.80 -9.03 -0.65
C PRO A 50 -8.24 -7.73 0.03
N ASP A 51 -7.75 -7.53 1.26
CA ASP A 51 -8.00 -6.38 2.12
C ASP A 51 -6.75 -5.49 2.29
N ALA A 52 -5.86 -5.47 1.29
CA ALA A 52 -4.58 -4.75 1.35
C ALA A 52 -4.75 -3.27 1.71
N ASP A 53 -5.71 -2.59 1.06
CA ASP A 53 -5.93 -1.15 1.24
C ASP A 53 -6.24 -0.80 2.71
N ASN A 54 -7.07 -1.60 3.41
CA ASN A 54 -7.38 -1.39 4.83
C ASN A 54 -6.22 -1.79 5.76
N LYS A 55 -5.50 -2.85 5.43
CA LYS A 55 -4.37 -3.31 6.25
C LYS A 55 -3.19 -2.34 6.21
N ILE A 56 -2.92 -1.77 5.04
CA ILE A 56 -1.92 -0.72 4.85
C ILE A 56 -2.40 0.59 5.48
N GLY A 57 -3.65 0.97 5.25
CA GLY A 57 -4.22 2.22 5.79
C GLY A 57 -3.42 3.44 5.35
N ALA A 58 -3.12 4.33 6.30
CA ALA A 58 -2.28 5.50 6.06
C ALA A 58 -0.78 5.17 5.91
N GLY A 59 -0.36 3.92 6.13
CA GLY A 59 1.02 3.52 5.95
C GLY A 59 1.49 2.39 6.86
N VAL A 60 2.50 1.65 6.40
CA VAL A 60 3.13 0.59 7.19
C VAL A 60 4.43 1.09 7.80
N LYS A 61 4.51 1.07 9.13
CA LYS A 61 5.72 1.36 9.90
C LYS A 61 6.71 0.19 9.85
N GLN A 62 6.22 -1.02 10.08
CA GLN A 62 7.00 -2.26 10.03
C GLN A 62 6.10 -3.48 9.87
N ILE A 63 6.67 -4.58 9.40
CA ILE A 63 6.02 -5.90 9.39
C ILE A 63 6.78 -6.81 10.35
N GLU A 64 6.03 -7.56 11.15
CA GLU A 64 6.57 -8.47 12.15
C GLU A 64 6.03 -9.88 11.97
N VAL A 65 6.76 -10.85 12.51
CA VAL A 65 6.24 -12.20 12.75
C VAL A 65 5.79 -12.27 14.20
N ARG A 66 4.50 -12.52 14.43
CA ARG A 66 3.93 -12.71 15.77
C ARG A 66 3.00 -13.95 15.80
N PRO A 67 2.63 -14.48 16.98
CA PRO A 67 1.64 -15.54 17.07
C PRO A 67 0.32 -15.13 16.42
N SER A 68 -0.33 -16.08 15.74
CA SER A 68 -1.62 -15.83 15.10
C SER A 68 -2.72 -15.63 16.12
N ARG A 69 -3.57 -14.61 15.89
CA ARG A 69 -4.82 -14.43 16.67
C ARG A 69 -5.82 -15.57 16.43
N GLN A 70 -5.76 -16.21 15.26
CA GLN A 70 -6.76 -17.18 14.82
C GLN A 70 -6.37 -18.63 15.12
N ARG A 71 -5.07 -18.93 15.26
CA ARG A 71 -4.58 -20.30 15.41
C ARG A 71 -3.43 -20.40 16.40
N THR A 72 -3.70 -21.02 17.55
CA THR A 72 -2.69 -21.28 18.60
C THR A 72 -1.55 -22.14 18.07
N GLY A 73 -0.31 -21.74 18.36
CA GLY A 73 0.90 -22.46 17.95
C GLY A 73 1.40 -22.15 16.54
N TYR A 74 0.75 -21.20 15.83
CA TYR A 74 1.16 -20.76 14.49
C TYR A 74 1.58 -19.30 14.52
N ASN A 75 2.59 -18.95 13.73
CA ASN A 75 2.99 -17.57 13.49
C ASN A 75 2.35 -17.04 12.20
N CYS A 76 2.05 -15.74 12.17
CA CYS A 76 1.64 -15.03 10.97
C CYS A 76 2.33 -13.68 10.86
N PHE A 77 2.10 -12.98 9.74
CA PHE A 77 2.61 -11.63 9.56
C PHE A 77 1.68 -10.62 10.22
N TRP A 78 2.27 -9.62 10.85
CA TRP A 78 1.59 -8.52 11.51
C TRP A 78 2.05 -7.21 10.90
N VAL A 79 1.09 -6.36 10.54
CA VAL A 79 1.34 -5.02 10.05
C VAL A 79 1.19 -4.04 11.21
N VAL A 80 2.27 -3.31 11.49
CA VAL A 80 2.28 -2.16 12.40
C VAL A 80 2.16 -0.92 11.54
N ARG A 81 1.13 -0.10 11.78
CA ARG A 81 0.85 1.11 11.01
C ARG A 81 1.50 2.34 11.66
N GLU A 82 1.79 3.38 10.89
CA GLU A 82 2.43 4.59 11.44
C GLU A 82 1.50 5.40 12.37
N ASP A 83 0.18 5.34 12.16
CA ASP A 83 -0.78 6.25 12.78
C ASP A 83 -1.89 5.54 13.58
N ASN A 84 -1.78 4.22 13.80
CA ASN A 84 -2.85 3.44 14.42
C ASN A 84 -2.32 2.61 15.60
N PRO A 85 -2.94 2.70 16.79
CA PRO A 85 -2.56 1.89 17.96
C PRO A 85 -2.91 0.40 17.82
N THR A 86 -3.67 0.02 16.80
CA THR A 86 -4.12 -1.37 16.60
C THR A 86 -3.39 -2.02 15.42
N ASP A 87 -2.42 -2.86 15.75
CA ASP A 87 -1.77 -3.76 14.80
C ASP A 87 -2.76 -4.81 14.28
N ASP A 88 -2.57 -5.23 13.04
CA ASP A 88 -3.44 -6.18 12.35
C ASP A 88 -2.62 -7.33 11.75
N ASP A 89 -3.20 -8.53 11.65
CA ASP A 89 -2.51 -9.72 11.15
C ASP A 89 -2.97 -10.11 9.75
N PHE A 90 -2.10 -10.75 8.97
CA PHE A 90 -2.47 -11.31 7.67
C PHE A 90 -1.84 -12.67 7.42
N SER A 91 -2.61 -13.54 6.77
CA SER A 91 -2.15 -14.86 6.35
C SER A 91 -1.72 -14.81 4.89
N TYR A 92 -0.51 -15.29 4.60
CA TYR A 92 0.00 -15.43 3.24
C TYR A 92 -0.88 -16.37 2.38
N GLU A 93 -1.65 -17.26 3.01
CA GLU A 93 -2.57 -18.15 2.28
C GLU A 93 -3.67 -17.37 1.55
N LYS A 94 -4.05 -16.19 2.06
CA LYS A 94 -5.00 -15.28 1.41
C LYS A 94 -4.37 -14.49 0.26
N CYS A 95 -3.05 -14.53 0.11
CA CYS A 95 -2.27 -13.72 -0.82
C CYS A 95 -1.92 -14.46 -2.13
N LYS A 96 -2.71 -15.49 -2.50
CA LYS A 96 -2.45 -16.38 -3.64
C LYS A 96 -3.05 -15.88 -4.97
N SER A 97 -2.63 -14.72 -5.44
CA SER A 97 -3.13 -14.16 -6.70
C SER A 97 -2.14 -14.15 -7.86
N ASP A 98 -2.66 -13.90 -9.07
CA ASP A 98 -1.89 -13.74 -10.30
C ASP A 98 -0.89 -12.56 -10.23
N MET A 99 0.27 -12.75 -10.86
CA MET A 99 1.37 -11.79 -10.97
C MET A 99 0.95 -10.48 -11.65
N ALA A 100 0.01 -10.54 -12.59
CA ALA A 100 -0.54 -9.33 -13.21
C ALA A 100 -1.18 -8.39 -12.16
N ARG A 101 -1.82 -8.95 -11.13
CA ARG A 101 -2.38 -8.16 -10.03
C ARG A 101 -1.29 -7.57 -9.13
N LEU A 102 -0.18 -8.29 -8.95
CA LEU A 102 0.96 -7.79 -8.18
C LEU A 102 1.60 -6.59 -8.88
N ILE A 103 1.83 -6.65 -10.19
CA ILE A 103 2.38 -5.51 -10.96
C ILE A 103 1.49 -4.28 -10.80
N GLY A 104 0.17 -4.42 -10.96
CA GLY A 104 -0.77 -3.32 -10.72
C GLY A 104 -0.69 -2.74 -9.30
N LYS A 105 -0.53 -3.60 -8.28
CA LYS A 105 -0.39 -3.17 -6.88
C LYS A 105 0.94 -2.50 -6.57
N ARG A 106 2.04 -3.00 -7.14
CA ARG A 106 3.36 -2.37 -7.08
C ARG A 106 3.32 -0.99 -7.74
N ARG A 107 2.63 -0.87 -8.87
CA ARG A 107 2.41 0.40 -9.55
C ARG A 107 1.57 1.38 -8.74
N GLU A 108 0.44 0.94 -8.17
CA GLU A 108 -0.34 1.78 -7.23
C GLU A 108 0.53 2.28 -6.07
N SER A 109 1.40 1.42 -5.51
CA SER A 109 2.36 1.83 -4.46
C SER A 109 3.34 2.89 -4.97
N ALA A 110 3.94 2.70 -6.14
CA ALA A 110 4.88 3.66 -6.73
C ALA A 110 4.23 5.02 -7.02
N TYR A 111 2.99 5.03 -7.51
CA TYR A 111 2.23 6.26 -7.69
C TYR A 111 1.98 7.03 -6.40
N ARG A 112 1.64 6.32 -5.31
CA ARG A 112 1.42 6.95 -4.01
C ARG A 112 2.72 7.46 -3.40
N GLU A 113 3.80 6.70 -3.54
CA GLU A 113 5.13 7.10 -3.08
C GLU A 113 5.59 8.39 -3.76
N ALA A 114 5.42 8.47 -5.08
CA ALA A 114 5.80 9.65 -5.84
C ALA A 114 5.10 10.94 -5.38
N ILE A 115 3.86 10.86 -4.87
CA ILE A 115 3.10 12.04 -4.40
C ILE A 115 3.15 12.24 -2.88
N GLN A 116 3.92 11.44 -2.16
CA GLN A 116 3.90 11.46 -0.69
C GLN A 116 4.19 12.85 -0.13
N ASN A 117 5.13 13.60 -0.74
CA ASN A 117 5.44 14.96 -0.34
C ASN A 117 4.24 15.91 -0.47
N GLN A 118 3.45 15.77 -1.55
CA GLN A 118 2.26 16.60 -1.76
C GLN A 118 1.18 16.30 -0.69
N ILE A 119 1.06 15.03 -0.29
CA ILE A 119 0.16 14.59 0.78
C ILE A 119 0.63 15.10 2.15
N THR A 120 1.94 15.02 2.44
CA THR A 120 2.49 15.51 3.71
C THR A 120 2.43 17.02 3.83
N ASP A 121 2.68 17.75 2.74
CA ASP A 121 2.62 19.21 2.70
C ASP A 121 1.19 19.68 2.94
N TYR A 122 0.21 19.05 2.28
CA TYR A 122 -1.21 19.33 2.52
C TYR A 122 -1.60 19.08 3.99
N ARG A 123 -1.11 17.98 4.58
CA ARG A 123 -1.33 17.67 6.00
C ARG A 123 -0.65 18.67 6.94
N PHE A 124 0.52 19.18 6.59
CA PHE A 124 1.28 20.13 7.41
C PHE A 124 0.56 21.47 7.50
N VAL A 125 0.19 22.05 6.35
CA VAL A 125 -0.60 23.30 6.27
C VAL A 125 -1.88 23.17 7.09
N TYR A 126 -2.53 22.01 7.02
CA TYR A 126 -3.71 21.74 7.83
C TYR A 126 -3.45 21.75 9.33
N ARG A 127 -2.38 21.11 9.82
CA ARG A 127 -2.07 21.07 11.26
C ARG A 127 -1.94 22.47 11.86
N GLU A 128 -1.42 23.42 11.09
CA GLU A 128 -1.34 24.82 11.51
C GLU A 128 -2.71 25.50 11.57
N SER A 129 -3.66 25.08 10.72
CA SER A 129 -5.00 25.66 10.64
C SER A 129 -6.03 25.13 11.67
N SER A 130 -5.73 24.04 12.39
CA SER A 130 -6.66 23.39 13.35
C SER A 130 -8.05 23.04 12.79
N GLN A 131 -8.18 22.87 11.48
CA GLN A 131 -9.46 22.51 10.85
C GLN A 131 -9.95 21.13 11.34
N SER A 132 -11.24 20.83 11.22
CA SER A 132 -11.83 19.51 11.51
C SER A 132 -11.99 18.68 10.25
N CYS A 133 -12.49 17.45 10.38
CA CYS A 133 -12.96 16.63 9.26
C CYS A 133 -13.87 17.43 8.30
N ASP A 134 -13.61 17.33 7.00
CA ASP A 134 -14.36 18.00 5.93
C ASP A 134 -15.71 17.32 5.64
N HIS A 135 -16.04 16.23 6.34
CA HIS A 135 -17.36 15.62 6.22
C HIS A 135 -18.44 16.56 6.80
N PRO A 136 -19.50 16.90 6.04
CA PRO A 136 -20.56 17.79 6.53
C PRO A 136 -21.14 17.32 7.86
N GLY A 137 -21.14 18.20 8.86
CA GLY A 137 -21.65 17.90 10.21
C GLY A 137 -20.68 17.13 11.12
N CYS A 138 -19.48 16.79 10.65
CA CYS A 138 -18.44 16.21 11.49
C CYS A 138 -17.55 17.31 12.08
N THR A 139 -17.39 17.30 13.39
CA THR A 139 -16.48 18.23 14.12
C THR A 139 -15.23 17.51 14.64
N SER A 140 -15.03 16.24 14.28
CA SER A 140 -13.86 15.49 14.73
C SER A 140 -12.59 16.12 14.17
N ASN A 141 -11.60 16.30 15.04
CA ASN A 141 -10.23 16.66 14.71
C ASN A 141 -9.25 15.53 15.08
N LYS A 142 -9.77 14.34 15.39
CA LYS A 142 -9.00 13.15 15.75
C LYS A 142 -8.85 12.23 14.54
N ASP A 143 -7.70 11.55 14.47
CA ASP A 143 -7.38 10.54 13.46
C ASP A 143 -7.66 11.04 12.03
N ILE A 144 -7.17 12.25 11.73
CA ILE A 144 -7.38 12.92 10.46
C ILE A 144 -6.37 12.43 9.43
N GLU A 145 -6.92 11.97 8.30
CA GLU A 145 -6.23 11.44 7.13
C GLU A 145 -6.48 12.37 5.93
N VAL A 146 -5.48 12.49 5.05
CA VAL A 146 -5.63 13.17 3.76
C VAL A 146 -6.25 12.19 2.77
N ASP A 147 -7.29 12.64 2.08
CA ASP A 147 -8.04 11.86 1.10
C ASP A 147 -8.17 12.61 -0.22
N HIS A 148 -8.32 11.85 -1.31
CA HIS A 148 -8.71 12.37 -2.61
C HIS A 148 -10.23 12.49 -2.70
N GLN A 149 -10.73 13.70 -2.97
CA GLN A 149 -12.13 13.91 -3.32
C GLN A 149 -12.41 13.37 -4.73
N HIS A 150 -13.08 14.14 -5.58
CA HIS A 150 -13.30 13.81 -6.97
C HIS A 150 -12.44 14.77 -7.81
N PRO A 151 -11.61 14.25 -8.72
CA PRO A 151 -11.40 12.82 -9.02
C PRO A 151 -10.69 12.06 -7.87
N THR A 152 -11.08 10.79 -7.68
CA THR A 152 -10.44 9.89 -6.70
C THR A 152 -9.03 9.51 -7.16
N PHE A 153 -8.19 9.01 -6.25
CA PHE A 153 -6.85 8.51 -6.62
C PHE A 153 -6.87 7.53 -7.80
N LYS A 154 -7.81 6.58 -7.82
CA LYS A 154 -7.91 5.59 -8.90
C LYS A 154 -8.37 6.22 -10.22
N GLU A 155 -9.25 7.22 -10.17
CA GLU A 155 -9.66 7.97 -11.35
C GLU A 155 -8.50 8.82 -11.90
N LEU A 156 -7.71 9.47 -11.02
CA LEU A 156 -6.51 10.21 -11.40
C LEU A 156 -5.48 9.31 -12.09
N VAL A 157 -5.14 8.17 -11.48
CA VAL A 157 -4.20 7.20 -12.07
C VAL A 157 -4.72 6.71 -13.42
N SER A 158 -6.00 6.33 -13.50
CA SER A 158 -6.59 5.84 -14.75
C SER A 158 -6.65 6.90 -15.85
N ALA A 159 -6.85 8.17 -15.50
CA ALA A 159 -6.87 9.28 -16.45
C ALA A 159 -5.45 9.59 -16.95
N PHE A 160 -4.48 9.65 -16.04
CA PHE A 160 -3.08 9.85 -16.39
C PHE A 160 -2.55 8.73 -17.30
N GLU A 161 -2.76 7.45 -16.93
CA GLU A 161 -2.29 6.29 -17.70
C GLU A 161 -2.85 6.25 -19.13
N LYS A 162 -4.04 6.79 -19.39
CA LYS A 162 -4.63 6.83 -20.76
C LYS A 162 -3.88 7.74 -21.73
N GLU A 163 -3.12 8.69 -21.20
CA GLU A 163 -2.36 9.67 -21.98
C GLU A 163 -0.87 9.27 -22.11
N GLN A 164 -0.49 8.09 -21.61
CA GLN A 164 0.89 7.60 -21.62
C GLN A 164 1.05 6.35 -22.50
N ASP A 165 2.13 6.31 -23.27
CA ASP A 165 2.47 5.15 -24.12
C ASP A 165 3.33 4.11 -23.39
N ASN A 166 4.17 4.52 -22.42
CA ASN A 166 5.16 3.67 -21.75
C ASN A 166 4.93 3.62 -20.25
N ILE A 167 3.89 2.89 -19.82
CA ILE A 167 3.56 2.71 -18.41
C ILE A 167 4.58 1.75 -17.75
N PRO A 168 5.31 2.17 -16.70
CA PRO A 168 6.27 1.29 -16.02
C PRO A 168 5.62 0.03 -15.45
N THR A 169 6.31 -1.10 -15.61
CA THR A 169 5.88 -2.41 -15.07
C THR A 169 6.85 -2.98 -14.04
N GLU A 170 8.01 -2.34 -13.89
CA GLU A 170 9.05 -2.74 -12.95
C GLU A 170 9.36 -1.57 -12.01
N PHE A 171 9.66 -1.89 -10.75
CA PHE A 171 9.74 -0.90 -9.67
C PHE A 171 10.91 -1.22 -8.74
N GLU A 172 11.40 -0.21 -8.05
CA GLU A 172 12.40 -0.34 -6.98
C GLU A 172 11.72 -0.38 -5.60
N GLU A 173 12.41 -0.93 -4.61
CA GLU A 173 11.95 -0.84 -3.21
C GLU A 173 12.08 0.60 -2.71
N ALA A 174 11.01 1.13 -2.12
CA ALA A 174 11.04 2.42 -1.46
C ALA A 174 11.49 2.25 0.00
N VAL A 175 12.58 2.91 0.36
CA VAL A 175 13.15 2.88 1.72
C VAL A 175 12.78 4.16 2.46
N GLY A 176 12.41 4.02 3.74
CA GLY A 176 12.09 5.17 4.60
C GLY A 176 10.74 5.82 4.30
N THR A 177 9.85 5.12 3.60
CA THR A 177 8.49 5.58 3.31
C THR A 177 7.48 4.51 3.70
N ILE A 178 6.23 4.91 3.85
CA ILE A 178 5.09 4.02 4.12
C ILE A 178 4.68 3.14 2.95
N TYR A 179 5.22 3.40 1.76
CA TYR A 179 4.97 2.66 0.53
C TYR A 179 6.15 1.75 0.22
N SER A 180 5.89 0.59 -0.39
CA SER A 180 6.94 -0.41 -0.62
C SER A 180 7.66 -0.23 -1.94
N LYS A 181 7.02 0.39 -2.92
CA LYS A 181 7.58 0.57 -4.27
C LYS A 181 7.69 2.04 -4.63
N ARG A 182 8.70 2.33 -5.46
CA ARG A 182 8.86 3.59 -6.18
C ARG A 182 9.22 3.35 -7.65
N PHE A 183 9.01 4.37 -8.47
CA PHE A 183 9.51 4.36 -9.85
C PHE A 183 11.04 4.24 -9.84
N ARG A 184 11.58 3.51 -10.81
CA ARG A 184 13.03 3.40 -10.99
C ARG A 184 13.62 4.73 -11.42
N GLU A 185 14.93 4.90 -11.24
CA GLU A 185 15.61 6.08 -11.79
C GLU A 185 15.46 6.18 -13.31
N SER A 186 15.40 5.05 -14.02
CA SER A 186 15.13 5.02 -15.47
C SER A 186 13.73 5.55 -15.84
N ASP A 187 12.78 5.51 -14.91
CA ASP A 187 11.40 5.96 -15.07
C ASP A 187 11.15 7.32 -14.40
N ARG A 188 12.20 8.02 -14.00
CA ARG A 188 12.11 9.28 -13.24
C ARG A 188 11.23 10.32 -13.93
N ALA A 189 11.39 10.50 -15.24
CA ALA A 189 10.57 11.44 -16.01
C ALA A 189 9.07 11.11 -15.97
N TYR A 190 8.73 9.81 -15.96
CA TYR A 190 7.34 9.35 -15.80
C TYR A 190 6.80 9.68 -14.40
N GLY A 191 7.60 9.43 -13.37
CA GLY A 191 7.28 9.78 -11.99
C GLY A 191 7.07 11.29 -11.78
N GLU A 192 7.94 12.13 -12.36
CA GLU A 192 7.82 13.58 -12.32
C GLU A 192 6.58 14.08 -13.08
N ALA A 193 6.28 13.50 -14.24
CA ALA A 193 5.04 13.82 -14.98
C ALA A 193 3.78 13.47 -14.18
N TRP A 194 3.78 12.33 -13.48
CA TRP A 194 2.69 11.97 -12.58
C TRP A 194 2.54 12.97 -11.42
N GLN A 195 3.65 13.38 -10.79
CA GLN A 195 3.61 14.35 -9.70
C GLN A 195 3.00 15.68 -10.16
N GLN A 196 3.37 16.17 -11.35
CA GLN A 196 2.82 17.39 -11.93
C GLN A 196 1.32 17.25 -12.25
N TYR A 197 0.94 16.13 -12.87
CA TYR A 197 -0.46 15.82 -13.15
C TYR A 197 -1.29 15.80 -11.86
N HIS A 198 -0.83 15.08 -10.84
CA HIS A 198 -1.50 15.02 -9.56
C HIS A 198 -1.66 16.42 -8.94
N GLN A 199 -0.60 17.24 -8.95
CA GLN A 199 -0.65 18.60 -8.40
C GLN A 199 -1.70 19.49 -9.10
N GLN A 200 -1.93 19.32 -10.40
CA GLN A 200 -2.87 20.11 -11.18
C GLN A 200 -4.32 19.62 -11.06
N HIS A 201 -4.52 18.32 -10.87
CA HIS A 201 -5.84 17.69 -11.01
C HIS A 201 -6.42 17.15 -9.70
N ALA A 202 -5.60 16.90 -8.68
CA ALA A 202 -6.07 16.36 -7.42
C ALA A 202 -6.78 17.41 -6.58
N VAL A 203 -7.95 17.04 -6.06
CA VAL A 203 -8.64 17.79 -5.02
C VAL A 203 -8.50 17.01 -3.72
N LEU A 204 -7.63 17.48 -2.85
CA LEU A 204 -7.40 16.87 -1.55
C LEU A 204 -8.39 17.41 -0.53
N ARG A 205 -8.69 16.59 0.46
CA ARG A 205 -9.53 16.92 1.62
C ARG A 205 -9.10 16.13 2.84
N LEU A 206 -9.72 16.41 3.97
CA LEU A 206 -9.38 15.86 5.26
C LEU A 206 -10.57 15.14 5.86
N LEU A 207 -10.35 13.95 6.36
CA LEU A 207 -11.41 13.17 6.98
C LEU A 207 -10.89 12.51 8.23
N CYS A 208 -11.76 12.39 9.23
CA CYS A 208 -11.50 11.40 10.25
C CYS A 208 -11.62 10.00 9.65
N LYS A 209 -10.88 9.06 10.23
CA LYS A 209 -10.88 7.65 9.86
C LYS A 209 -12.27 7.04 9.68
N GLU A 210 -13.24 7.39 10.53
CA GLU A 210 -14.62 6.91 10.41
C GLU A 210 -15.25 7.30 9.07
N HIS A 211 -15.16 8.57 8.68
CA HIS A 211 -15.70 9.07 7.41
C HIS A 211 -14.88 8.67 6.19
N ASN A 212 -13.59 8.35 6.38
CA ASN A 212 -12.77 7.78 5.32
C ASN A 212 -13.17 6.33 5.01
N LEU A 213 -13.35 5.50 6.05
CA LEU A 213 -13.64 4.06 5.93
C LEU A 213 -15.10 3.74 5.58
N THR A 214 -16.06 4.60 5.95
CA THR A 214 -17.50 4.37 5.71
C THR A 214 -17.96 4.70 4.30
N ARG A 215 -17.06 5.11 3.41
CA ARG A 215 -17.41 5.38 2.01
C ARG A 215 -17.92 4.13 1.32
N LYS A 216 -19.21 4.13 1.01
CA LYS A 216 -19.80 3.17 0.09
C LYS A 216 -19.01 3.23 -1.21
N ARG A 217 -18.37 2.12 -1.60
CA ARG A 217 -17.93 1.88 -2.97
C ARG A 217 -19.11 2.24 -3.86
N LYS A 218 -18.98 3.26 -4.72
CA LYS A 218 -20.01 3.51 -5.74
C LYS A 218 -20.21 2.19 -6.49
N GLU A 219 -21.43 1.70 -6.51
CA GLU A 219 -21.82 0.62 -7.42
C GLU A 219 -21.40 1.07 -8.81
N LYS A 220 -20.69 0.20 -9.53
CA LYS A 220 -20.30 0.46 -10.91
C LYS A 220 -21.61 0.71 -11.69
N SER A 221 -21.82 1.95 -12.13
CA SER A 221 -22.73 2.22 -13.23
C SER A 221 -22.10 1.81 -14.55
#